data_AF-A0A1Y3XLJ8-F1
#
_entry.id   AF-A0A1Y3XLJ8-F1
#
_cell.length_a   1.000
_cell.length_b   1.000
_cell.length_c   1.000
_cell.angle_alpha   90.00
_cell.angle_beta   90.00
_cell.angle_gamma   90.00
#
_symmetry.space_group_name_H-M   'P 1'
#
loop_
_entity.id
_entity.type
_entity.pdbx_description
1 polymer ?
#
loop_
_entity_poly.entity_id
_entity_poly.type
_entity_poly.pdbx_seq_one_letter_code
_entity_poly.pdbx_strand_id
1 'polypeptide(L)'
;MYRCDDLCPSNEELALRIQNGDPQAAPLLLSHNEGYLTMLAASYCEQFSQDFLVDDLKQEGALALLDAARRFDPSMGTKLLTYATSAIETAMRDCAAQGSFSLSLPLDRYRQLRQVAFLYATHERDVETDLLPAIQEKLTVSAKVARRLLEEYRTVFQVECLGEGVFDLGYGGDPARAYDRSMRRTLLLQRMEEVLSPRELNLVRCYLGIDQPNEQSMTFQELAIRLNYNGPSGAEKAYKAAIRKLRKQLNGGTYGQWLFIQKLIQDTRREACKAKEYCSPQVTWPDKQQASKDFWVRSLR
;
A
#
# COMPACT_ATOMS: atom_id res chain seq x y z
N MET A 1 -20.09 -1.58 -39.70
CA MET A 1 -20.43 -2.94 -39.25
C MET A 1 -19.51 -3.23 -38.05
N TYR A 2 -19.93 -2.84 -36.84
CA TYR A 2 -19.14 -3.08 -35.63
C TYR A 2 -19.25 -4.58 -35.32
N ARG A 3 -18.15 -5.33 -35.47
CA ARG A 3 -18.04 -6.68 -34.92
C ARG A 3 -17.85 -6.53 -33.41
N CYS A 4 -18.98 -6.34 -32.73
CA CYS A 4 -19.11 -6.54 -31.31
C CYS A 4 -19.35 -8.05 -31.16
N ASP A 5 -18.29 -8.84 -31.00
CA ASP A 5 -18.34 -10.26 -30.55
C ASP A 5 -16.94 -10.93 -30.48
N ASP A 6 -15.84 -10.16 -30.42
CA ASP A 6 -14.60 -10.70 -29.88
C ASP A 6 -14.67 -10.49 -28.36
N LEU A 7 -14.75 -11.58 -27.58
CA LEU A 7 -14.63 -11.57 -26.13
C LEU A 7 -13.38 -10.76 -25.74
N CYS A 8 -13.56 -9.50 -25.34
CA CYS A 8 -12.46 -8.69 -24.85
C CYS A 8 -11.87 -9.42 -23.64
N PRO A 9 -10.57 -9.79 -23.69
CA PRO A 9 -9.94 -10.52 -22.61
C PRO A 9 -9.99 -9.67 -21.33
N SER A 10 -10.25 -10.31 -20.20
CA SER A 10 -10.21 -9.63 -18.90
C SER A 10 -8.80 -9.09 -18.61
N ASN A 11 -8.72 -8.10 -17.70
CA ASN A 11 -7.44 -7.57 -17.24
C ASN A 11 -6.55 -8.68 -16.65
N GLU A 12 -7.16 -9.64 -15.95
CA GLU A 12 -6.49 -10.80 -15.36
C GLU A 12 -5.91 -11.73 -16.45
N GLU A 13 -6.66 -11.99 -17.52
CA GLU A 13 -6.17 -12.75 -18.68
C GLU A 13 -5.04 -12.02 -19.40
N LEU A 14 -5.17 -10.71 -19.59
CA LEU A 14 -4.11 -9.89 -20.19
C LEU A 14 -2.84 -9.90 -19.35
N ALA A 15 -2.94 -9.83 -18.02
CA ALA A 15 -1.78 -9.95 -17.13
C ALA A 15 -1.07 -11.30 -17.28
N LEU A 16 -1.82 -12.40 -17.35
CA LEU A 16 -1.26 -13.74 -17.61
C LEU A 16 -0.57 -13.83 -18.98
N ARG A 17 -1.16 -13.24 -20.01
CA ARG A 17 -0.55 -13.18 -21.35
C ARG A 17 0.74 -12.36 -21.36
N ILE A 18 0.79 -11.24 -20.63
CA ILE A 18 2.01 -10.44 -20.44
C ILE A 18 3.11 -11.28 -19.77
N GLN A 19 2.78 -12.05 -18.73
CA GLN A 19 3.74 -12.94 -18.06
C GLN A 19 4.25 -14.06 -18.97
N ASN A 20 3.42 -14.54 -19.90
CA ASN A 20 3.80 -15.52 -20.92
C ASN A 20 4.56 -14.91 -22.12
N GLY A 21 4.80 -13.61 -22.12
CA GLY A 21 5.57 -12.92 -23.17
C GLY A 21 4.78 -12.56 -24.43
N ASP A 22 3.44 -12.49 -24.36
CA ASP A 22 2.61 -12.02 -25.48
C ASP A 22 2.83 -10.51 -25.72
N PRO A 23 3.39 -10.10 -26.87
CA PRO A 23 3.67 -8.69 -27.15
C PRO A 23 2.41 -7.85 -27.36
N GLN A 24 1.27 -8.46 -27.69
CA GLN A 24 0.01 -7.74 -27.93
C GLN A 24 -0.78 -7.48 -26.64
N ALA A 25 -0.49 -8.22 -25.57
CA ALA A 25 -1.23 -8.11 -24.33
C ALA A 25 -0.99 -6.79 -23.58
N ALA A 26 0.24 -6.25 -23.62
CA ALA A 26 0.57 -4.99 -22.94
C ALA A 26 -0.15 -3.77 -23.57
N PRO A 27 -0.11 -3.53 -24.89
CA PRO A 27 -0.88 -2.45 -25.52
C PRO A 27 -2.39 -2.57 -25.26
N LEU A 28 -2.94 -3.78 -25.32
CA LEU A 28 -4.35 -4.04 -25.01
C LEU A 28 -4.67 -3.71 -23.56
N LEU A 29 -3.84 -4.13 -22.59
CA LEU A 29 -4.07 -3.82 -21.18
C LEU A 29 -4.07 -2.31 -20.94
N LEU A 30 -3.16 -1.57 -21.57
CA LEU A 30 -3.13 -0.12 -21.44
C LEU A 30 -4.36 0.55 -22.05
N SER A 31 -4.78 0.14 -23.26
CA SER A 31 -5.95 0.72 -23.91
C SER A 31 -7.25 0.47 -23.14
N HIS A 32 -7.42 -0.72 -22.55
CA HIS A 32 -8.59 -1.04 -21.74
C HIS A 32 -8.70 -0.17 -20.47
N ASN A 33 -7.56 0.29 -19.94
CA ASN A 33 -7.49 0.99 -18.66
C ASN A 33 -7.13 2.47 -18.81
N GLU A 34 -7.10 3.02 -20.03
CA GLU A 34 -6.70 4.41 -20.28
C GLU A 34 -7.60 5.42 -19.55
N GLY A 35 -8.91 5.20 -19.55
CA GLY A 35 -9.85 6.08 -18.85
C GLY A 35 -9.63 6.11 -17.34
N TYR A 36 -9.31 4.96 -16.75
CA TYR A 36 -8.98 4.85 -15.33
C TYR A 36 -7.68 5.59 -14.98
N LEU A 37 -6.63 5.40 -15.79
CA LEU A 37 -5.35 6.10 -15.62
C LEU A 37 -5.51 7.61 -15.80
N THR A 38 -6.33 8.05 -16.76
CA THR A 38 -6.61 9.48 -17.01
C THR A 38 -7.35 10.11 -15.82
N MET A 39 -8.36 9.41 -15.28
CA MET A 39 -9.08 9.85 -14.09
C MET A 39 -8.15 10.00 -12.88
N LEU A 40 -7.27 9.02 -12.62
CA LEU A 40 -6.30 9.12 -11.53
C LEU A 40 -5.30 10.27 -11.74
N ALA A 41 -4.73 10.39 -12.93
CA ALA A 41 -3.77 11.45 -13.25
C ALA A 41 -4.37 12.85 -13.05
N ALA A 42 -5.60 13.07 -13.51
CA ALA A 42 -6.32 14.33 -13.30
C ALA A 42 -6.51 14.64 -11.80
N SER A 43 -6.91 13.64 -10.99
CA SER A 43 -7.11 13.82 -9.56
C SER A 43 -5.84 14.26 -8.81
N TYR A 44 -4.66 13.78 -9.24
CA TYR A 44 -3.39 14.20 -8.65
C TYR A 44 -2.94 15.56 -9.16
N CYS A 45 -3.14 15.89 -10.45
CA CYS A 45 -2.86 17.22 -10.97
C CYS A 45 -3.66 18.31 -10.23
N GLU A 46 -4.95 18.07 -9.95
CA GLU A 46 -5.77 18.99 -9.15
C GLU A 46 -5.21 19.17 -7.74
N GLN A 47 -4.80 18.07 -7.08
CA GLN A 47 -4.23 18.11 -5.72
C GLN A 47 -2.92 18.91 -5.65
N PHE A 48 -2.07 18.82 -6.68
CA PHE A 48 -0.77 19.49 -6.72
C PHE A 48 -0.76 20.80 -7.52
N SER A 49 -1.89 21.25 -8.06
CA SER A 49 -2.00 22.42 -8.95
C SER A 49 -1.05 22.37 -10.15
N GLN A 50 -0.95 21.20 -10.79
CA GLN A 50 0.04 20.87 -11.82
C GLN A 50 -0.62 20.33 -13.10
N ASP A 51 -1.49 21.12 -13.72
CA ASP A 51 -2.28 20.71 -14.90
C ASP A 51 -1.43 20.28 -16.12
N PHE A 52 -0.16 20.69 -16.18
CA PHE A 52 0.75 20.35 -17.27
C PHE A 52 1.35 18.94 -17.17
N LEU A 53 1.19 18.24 -16.04
CA LEU A 53 1.80 16.91 -15.82
C LEU A 53 0.88 15.73 -16.14
N VAL A 54 -0.37 15.95 -16.58
CA VAL A 54 -1.36 14.87 -16.76
C VAL A 54 -0.84 13.73 -17.66
N ASP A 55 -0.18 14.06 -18.76
CA ASP A 55 0.35 13.06 -19.70
C ASP A 55 1.55 12.30 -19.11
N ASP A 56 2.41 12.98 -18.36
CA ASP A 56 3.55 12.35 -17.68
C ASP A 56 3.06 11.42 -16.56
N LEU A 57 2.08 11.86 -15.76
CA LEU A 57 1.44 11.02 -14.74
C LEU A 57 0.76 9.79 -15.36
N LYS A 58 0.03 9.96 -16.47
CA LYS A 58 -0.56 8.83 -17.20
C LYS A 58 0.49 7.82 -17.63
N GLN A 59 1.63 8.28 -18.16
CA GLN A 59 2.72 7.40 -18.59
C GLN A 59 3.34 6.64 -17.42
N GLU A 60 3.62 7.31 -16.30
CA GLU A 60 4.16 6.67 -15.09
C GLU A 60 3.18 5.66 -14.51
N GLY A 61 1.89 5.99 -14.47
CA GLY A 61 0.84 5.05 -14.09
C GLY A 61 0.73 3.84 -15.02
N ALA A 62 0.87 4.03 -16.32
CA ALA A 62 0.87 2.95 -17.31
C ALA A 62 2.06 2.00 -17.10
N LEU A 63 3.27 2.54 -16.87
CA LEU A 63 4.46 1.74 -16.56
C LEU A 63 4.26 0.93 -15.28
N ALA A 64 3.73 1.55 -14.23
CA ALA A 64 3.43 0.88 -12.96
C ALA A 64 2.39 -0.24 -13.10
N LEU A 65 1.34 -0.03 -13.92
CA LEU A 65 0.35 -1.06 -14.23
C LEU A 65 0.98 -2.26 -14.94
N LEU A 66 1.86 -2.03 -15.92
CA LEU A 66 2.56 -3.11 -16.62
C LEU A 66 3.50 -3.89 -15.67
N ASP A 67 4.22 -3.18 -14.80
CA ASP A 67 5.08 -3.81 -13.81
C ASP A 67 4.29 -4.61 -12.77
N ALA A 68 3.13 -4.11 -12.35
CA ALA A 68 2.21 -4.84 -11.50
C ALA A 68 1.68 -6.10 -12.21
N ALA A 69 1.25 -5.99 -13.47
CA ALA A 69 0.75 -7.11 -14.27
C ALA A 69 1.79 -8.25 -14.41
N ARG A 70 3.08 -7.92 -14.54
CA ARG A 70 4.18 -8.93 -14.56
C ARG A 70 4.31 -9.73 -13.27
N ARG A 71 3.88 -9.19 -12.13
CA ARG A 71 4.00 -9.81 -10.80
C ARG A 71 2.66 -10.32 -10.25
N PHE A 72 1.58 -10.09 -10.96
CA PHE A 72 0.23 -10.37 -10.52
C PHE A 72 -0.03 -11.88 -10.39
N ASP A 73 -0.64 -12.30 -9.29
CA ASP A 73 -1.01 -13.69 -9.02
C ASP A 73 -2.53 -13.81 -8.90
N PRO A 74 -3.24 -14.30 -9.94
CA PRO A 74 -4.70 -14.44 -9.91
C PRO A 74 -5.21 -15.40 -8.84
N SER A 75 -4.37 -16.31 -8.33
CA SER A 75 -4.78 -17.28 -7.30
C SER A 75 -5.13 -16.61 -5.97
N MET A 76 -4.73 -15.36 -5.78
CA MET A 76 -5.07 -14.54 -4.61
C MET A 76 -6.54 -14.06 -4.61
N GLY A 77 -7.28 -14.27 -5.70
CA GLY A 77 -8.70 -13.89 -5.80
C GLY A 77 -8.97 -12.39 -5.86
N THR A 78 -7.92 -11.58 -6.02
CA THR A 78 -7.99 -10.12 -6.16
C THR A 78 -7.98 -9.72 -7.63
N LYS A 79 -8.79 -8.73 -8.03
CA LYS A 79 -8.75 -8.17 -9.38
C LYS A 79 -7.41 -7.46 -9.63
N LEU A 80 -6.93 -7.47 -10.88
CA LEU A 80 -5.65 -6.85 -11.25
C LEU A 80 -5.60 -5.38 -10.87
N LEU A 81 -6.63 -4.60 -11.24
CA LEU A 81 -6.64 -3.16 -10.94
C LEU A 81 -6.58 -2.93 -9.44
N THR A 82 -7.35 -3.68 -8.65
CA THR A 82 -7.33 -3.57 -7.19
C THR A 82 -5.93 -3.82 -6.60
N TYR A 83 -5.18 -4.76 -7.17
CA TYR A 83 -3.79 -5.03 -6.79
C TYR A 83 -2.83 -3.94 -7.28
N ALA A 84 -3.03 -3.42 -8.49
CA ALA A 84 -2.13 -2.47 -9.14
C ALA A 84 -2.33 -1.01 -8.70
N THR A 85 -3.53 -0.62 -8.24
CA THR A 85 -3.89 0.76 -7.92
C THR A 85 -2.86 1.43 -7.02
N SER A 86 -2.44 0.79 -5.93
CA SER A 86 -1.46 1.41 -5.03
C SER A 86 -0.12 1.69 -5.72
N ALA A 87 0.33 0.82 -6.63
CA ALA A 87 1.57 1.04 -7.36
C ALA A 87 1.43 2.16 -8.40
N ILE A 88 0.28 2.24 -9.06
CA ILE A 88 -0.06 3.30 -10.02
C ILE A 88 -0.08 4.66 -9.32
N GLU A 89 -0.85 4.77 -8.24
CA GLU A 89 -0.97 6.01 -7.47
C GLU A 89 0.38 6.48 -6.92
N THR A 90 1.18 5.56 -6.40
CA THR A 90 2.53 5.84 -5.96
C THR A 90 3.41 6.38 -7.08
N ALA A 91 3.44 5.73 -8.25
CA ALA A 91 4.25 6.17 -9.38
C ALA A 91 3.85 7.57 -9.85
N MET A 92 2.54 7.84 -9.94
CA MET A 92 2.02 9.17 -10.25
C MET A 92 2.42 10.21 -9.20
N ARG A 93 2.23 9.94 -7.90
CA ARG A 93 2.63 10.87 -6.83
C ARG A 93 4.14 11.14 -6.84
N ASP A 94 4.96 10.13 -7.11
CA ASP A 94 6.42 10.29 -7.21
C ASP A 94 6.83 11.16 -8.41
N CYS A 95 6.14 11.02 -9.53
CA CYS A 95 6.33 11.87 -10.71
C CYS A 95 5.94 13.33 -10.42
N ALA A 96 4.75 13.55 -9.83
CA ALA A 96 4.29 14.88 -9.43
C ALA A 96 5.25 15.56 -8.45
N ALA A 97 5.71 14.81 -7.43
CA ALA A 97 6.68 15.29 -6.46
C ALA A 97 8.00 15.68 -7.13
N GLN A 98 8.51 14.88 -8.08
CA GLN A 98 9.71 15.25 -8.85
C GLN A 98 9.51 16.55 -9.64
N GLY A 99 8.36 16.72 -10.29
CA GLY A 99 8.00 17.92 -11.03
C GLY A 99 7.82 19.17 -10.15
N SER A 100 7.50 18.99 -8.86
CA SER A 100 7.36 20.09 -7.89
C SER A 100 8.67 20.65 -7.34
N PHE A 101 9.78 19.89 -7.43
CA PHE A 101 11.06 20.38 -6.89
C PHE A 101 11.61 21.51 -7.74
N SER A 102 11.93 22.65 -7.11
CA SER A 102 12.64 23.76 -7.76
C SER A 102 14.06 23.40 -8.19
N LEU A 103 14.60 22.28 -7.71
CA LEU A 103 15.92 21.74 -8.06
C LEU A 103 15.75 20.37 -8.73
N SER A 104 16.34 20.20 -9.91
CA SER A 104 16.36 18.90 -10.58
C SER A 104 17.24 17.92 -9.78
N LEU A 105 16.65 16.79 -9.37
CA LEU A 105 17.36 15.69 -8.72
C LEU A 105 17.44 14.50 -9.67
N PRO A 106 18.62 13.86 -9.83
CA PRO A 106 18.70 12.59 -10.54
C PRO A 106 17.77 11.54 -9.92
N LEU A 107 17.11 10.73 -10.75
CA LEU A 107 16.13 9.73 -10.32
C LEU A 107 16.65 8.82 -9.19
N ASP A 108 17.87 8.31 -9.34
CA ASP A 108 18.48 7.44 -8.32
C ASP A 108 18.71 8.17 -7.00
N ARG A 109 19.04 9.47 -7.05
CA ARG A 109 19.23 10.29 -5.86
C ARG A 109 17.90 10.59 -5.19
N TYR A 110 16.89 10.99 -5.96
CA TYR A 110 15.52 11.19 -5.47
C TYR A 110 14.99 9.94 -4.78
N ARG A 111 15.17 8.77 -5.41
CA ARG A 111 14.89 7.47 -4.80
C ARG A 111 15.63 7.35 -3.48
N GLN A 112 16.96 7.42 -3.42
CA GLN A 112 17.70 7.30 -2.16
C GLN A 112 17.15 8.20 -1.03
N LEU A 113 16.82 9.46 -1.34
CA LEU A 113 16.27 10.41 -0.37
C LEU A 113 14.84 10.04 0.07
N ARG A 114 13.98 9.56 -0.84
CA ARG A 114 12.68 8.97 -0.51
C ARG A 114 12.81 7.77 0.43
N GLN A 115 13.88 6.98 0.29
CA GLN A 115 14.12 5.81 1.12
C GLN A 115 14.51 6.23 2.55
N VAL A 116 15.28 7.30 2.67
CA VAL A 116 15.57 7.95 3.94
C VAL A 116 14.29 8.54 4.55
N ALA A 117 13.43 9.19 3.76
CA ALA A 117 12.14 9.73 4.23
C ALA A 117 11.25 8.62 4.83
N PHE A 118 11.17 7.48 4.15
CA PHE A 118 10.42 6.33 4.64
C PHE A 118 10.95 5.82 5.99
N LEU A 119 12.28 5.61 6.09
CA LEU A 119 12.93 5.18 7.34
C LEU A 119 12.69 6.20 8.46
N TYR A 120 12.80 7.48 8.15
CA TYR A 120 12.56 8.57 9.09
C TYR A 120 11.17 8.44 9.73
N ALA A 121 10.12 8.35 8.92
CA ALA A 121 8.75 8.25 9.42
C ALA A 121 8.41 6.91 10.10
N THR A 122 9.04 5.81 9.70
CA THR A 122 8.85 4.53 10.40
C THR A 122 9.42 4.58 11.82
N HIS A 123 10.42 5.43 12.06
CA HIS A 123 11.12 5.59 13.33
C HIS A 123 10.75 6.89 14.09
N GLU A 124 9.83 7.71 13.58
CA GLU A 124 9.37 8.96 14.24
C GLU A 124 8.84 8.77 15.67
N ARG A 125 8.43 7.54 16.02
CA ARG A 125 7.95 7.21 17.37
C ARG A 125 9.06 6.97 18.40
N ASP A 126 10.31 6.78 17.97
CA ASP A 126 11.47 6.62 18.83
C ASP A 126 12.48 7.73 18.54
N VAL A 127 12.28 8.89 19.19
CA VAL A 127 13.11 10.10 19.07
C VAL A 127 14.60 9.84 19.36
N GLU A 128 14.93 8.73 20.01
CA GLU A 128 16.29 8.32 20.37
C GLU A 128 16.96 7.35 19.37
N THR A 129 16.26 6.89 18.32
CA THR A 129 16.85 5.91 17.39
C THR A 129 17.80 6.59 16.40
N ASP A 130 19.09 6.22 16.44
CA ASP A 130 20.03 6.58 15.36
C ASP A 130 19.57 5.91 14.05
N LEU A 131 19.20 6.72 13.05
CA LEU A 131 18.76 6.25 11.73
C LEU A 131 19.93 5.80 10.85
N LEU A 132 21.16 6.16 11.20
CA LEU A 132 22.33 5.89 10.35
C LEU A 132 22.57 4.39 10.11
N PRO A 133 22.46 3.48 11.09
CA PRO A 133 22.57 2.04 10.84
C PRO A 133 21.49 1.53 9.88
N ALA A 134 20.24 1.94 10.07
CA ALA A 134 19.11 1.52 9.22
C ALA A 134 19.29 1.99 7.77
N ILE A 135 19.74 3.23 7.55
CA ILE A 135 20.04 3.76 6.22
C ILE A 135 21.19 2.99 5.56
N GLN A 136 22.27 2.71 6.30
CA GLN A 136 23.41 1.96 5.77
C GLN A 136 23.02 0.55 5.33
N GLU A 137 22.26 -0.16 6.16
CA GLU A 137 21.78 -1.51 5.86
C GLU A 137 20.84 -1.50 4.65
N LYS A 138 19.86 -0.58 4.65
CA LYS A 138 18.82 -0.55 3.62
C LYS A 138 19.34 -0.17 2.24
N LEU A 139 20.22 0.83 2.19
CA LEU A 139 20.80 1.33 0.95
C LEU A 139 22.13 0.67 0.58
N THR A 140 22.67 -0.20 1.45
CA THR A 140 24.01 -0.81 1.28
C THR A 140 25.10 0.25 1.02
N VAL A 141 25.09 1.33 1.81
CA VAL A 141 26.02 2.47 1.69
C VAL A 141 26.88 2.64 2.93
N SER A 142 28.01 3.34 2.79
CA SER A 142 28.88 3.68 3.94
C SER A 142 28.23 4.68 4.90
N ALA A 143 28.66 4.68 6.16
CA ALA A 143 28.22 5.65 7.18
C ALA A 143 28.32 7.12 6.74
N LYS A 144 29.37 7.46 5.97
CA LYS A 144 29.57 8.82 5.45
C LYS A 144 28.50 9.18 4.43
N VAL A 145 28.15 8.25 3.54
CA VAL A 145 27.10 8.46 2.52
C VAL A 145 25.72 8.50 3.17
N ALA A 146 25.45 7.63 4.15
CA ALA A 146 24.20 7.64 4.92
C ALA A 146 24.00 8.97 5.66
N ARG A 147 25.03 9.51 6.31
CA ARG A 147 24.99 10.84 6.95
C ARG A 147 24.64 11.95 5.95
N ARG A 148 25.33 11.97 4.82
CA ARG A 148 25.08 12.96 3.77
C ARG A 148 23.66 12.85 3.20
N LEU A 149 23.16 11.64 2.99
CA LEU A 149 21.79 11.40 2.55
C LEU A 149 20.75 11.90 3.56
N LEU A 150 21.00 11.71 4.85
CA LEU A 150 20.12 12.22 5.92
C LEU A 150 20.13 13.75 5.98
N GLU A 151 21.29 14.38 5.81
CA GLU A 151 21.43 15.84 5.72
C GLU A 151 20.71 16.39 4.48
N GLU A 152 20.95 15.80 3.30
CA GLU A 152 20.28 16.19 2.07
C GLU A 152 18.76 15.98 2.15
N TYR A 153 18.30 14.87 2.74
CA TYR A 153 16.88 14.65 2.99
C TYR A 153 16.31 15.78 3.85
N ARG A 154 16.97 16.10 4.96
CA ARG A 154 16.56 17.21 5.82
C ARG A 154 16.50 18.50 5.03
N THR A 155 17.51 18.85 4.22
CA THR A 155 17.50 20.10 3.46
C THR A 155 16.44 20.15 2.35
N VAL A 156 16.21 19.04 1.64
CA VAL A 156 15.32 18.98 0.47
C VAL A 156 13.86 18.87 0.89
N PHE A 157 13.56 18.17 1.98
CA PHE A 157 12.19 17.86 2.42
C PHE A 157 11.79 18.67 3.68
N GLN A 158 12.52 19.73 4.05
CA GLN A 158 12.44 20.39 5.37
C GLN A 158 11.17 21.18 5.72
N VAL A 159 10.10 21.18 4.90
CA VAL A 159 8.94 22.08 5.13
C VAL A 159 7.59 21.36 5.21
N GLU A 160 7.49 20.10 4.83
CA GLU A 160 6.25 19.34 5.05
C GLU A 160 6.55 18.14 5.94
N CYS A 161 6.01 18.17 7.16
CA CYS A 161 5.76 16.94 7.89
C CYS A 161 4.87 16.12 6.97
N LEU A 162 5.43 15.10 6.33
CA LEU A 162 4.73 14.25 5.38
C LEU A 162 3.54 13.49 6.01
N GLY A 163 3.18 13.74 7.28
CA GLY A 163 1.97 13.23 7.93
C GLY A 163 1.83 11.72 7.81
N GLU A 164 0.59 11.21 7.73
CA GLU A 164 0.36 9.84 7.24
C GLU A 164 0.65 9.70 5.72
N GLY A 165 0.89 10.78 4.99
CA GLY A 165 1.38 10.76 3.61
C GLY A 165 2.76 10.11 3.42
N VAL A 166 3.51 9.84 4.50
CA VAL A 166 4.69 8.96 4.41
C VAL A 166 4.29 7.52 4.08
N PHE A 167 3.05 7.12 4.41
CA PHE A 167 2.52 5.80 4.07
C PHE A 167 2.08 5.68 2.60
N ASP A 168 1.91 6.81 1.90
CA ASP A 168 1.65 6.90 0.45
C ASP A 168 2.93 6.93 -0.40
N LEU A 169 4.11 6.98 0.27
CA LEU A 169 5.42 6.85 -0.37
C LEU A 169 5.72 5.37 -0.59
N GLY A 170 5.00 4.79 -1.56
CA GLY A 170 5.27 3.45 -2.05
C GLY A 170 6.65 3.41 -2.68
N TYR A 171 7.66 3.02 -1.91
CA TYR A 171 8.98 2.87 -2.45
C TYR A 171 9.07 1.61 -3.33
N GLY A 172 8.56 1.66 -4.57
CA GLY A 172 8.51 0.50 -5.48
C GLY A 172 8.07 -0.79 -4.77
N GLY A 173 7.18 -0.64 -3.78
CA GLY A 173 6.83 -1.71 -2.86
C GLY A 173 6.11 -2.82 -3.60
N ASP A 174 6.20 -4.04 -3.09
CA ASP A 174 5.36 -5.15 -3.56
C ASP A 174 3.88 -4.69 -3.51
N PRO A 175 3.19 -4.56 -4.66
CA PRO A 175 1.80 -4.10 -4.67
C PRO A 175 0.90 -5.00 -3.82
N ALA A 176 1.25 -6.28 -3.63
CA ALA A 176 0.54 -7.17 -2.72
C ALA A 176 0.60 -6.67 -1.28
N ARG A 177 1.78 -6.21 -0.83
CA ARG A 177 1.96 -5.70 0.55
C ARG A 177 1.24 -4.37 0.77
N ALA A 178 1.24 -3.51 -0.25
CA ALA A 178 0.52 -2.24 -0.21
C ALA A 178 -0.99 -2.49 -0.15
N TYR A 179 -1.50 -3.40 -0.99
CA TYR A 179 -2.88 -3.86 -0.96
C TYR A 179 -3.26 -4.46 0.40
N ASP A 180 -2.46 -5.40 0.93
CA ASP A 180 -2.72 -6.04 2.23
C ASP A 180 -2.79 -5.00 3.37
N ARG A 181 -1.90 -3.99 3.33
CA ARG A 181 -1.90 -2.90 4.31
C ARG A 181 -3.16 -2.05 4.19
N SER A 182 -3.51 -1.64 2.97
CA SER A 182 -4.72 -0.85 2.70
C SER A 182 -5.97 -1.60 3.15
N MET A 183 -6.12 -2.86 2.74
CA MET A 183 -7.24 -3.71 3.13
C MET A 183 -7.30 -3.89 4.65
N ARG A 184 -6.17 -4.12 5.32
CA ARG A 184 -6.11 -4.19 6.78
C ARG A 184 -6.59 -2.90 7.43
N ARG A 185 -6.19 -1.73 6.92
CA ARG A 185 -6.61 -0.42 7.44
C ARG A 185 -8.12 -0.25 7.26
N THR A 186 -8.65 -0.48 6.05
CA THR A 186 -10.08 -0.36 5.76
C THR A 186 -10.93 -1.25 6.66
N LEU A 187 -10.59 -2.54 6.77
CA LEU A 187 -11.33 -3.48 7.59
C LEU A 187 -11.20 -3.16 9.10
N LEU A 188 -10.06 -2.62 9.54
CA LEU A 188 -9.88 -2.18 10.92
C LEU A 188 -10.76 -0.96 11.23
N LEU A 189 -10.86 0.02 10.33
CA LEU A 189 -11.72 1.19 10.48
C LEU A 189 -13.20 0.79 10.51
N GLN A 190 -13.62 -0.10 9.60
CA GLN A 190 -14.97 -0.69 9.64
C GLN A 190 -15.23 -1.40 10.98
N ARG A 191 -14.24 -2.16 11.48
CA ARG A 191 -14.39 -2.84 12.78
C ARG A 191 -14.49 -1.86 13.94
N MET A 192 -13.79 -0.73 13.88
CA MET A 192 -13.93 0.34 14.87
C MET A 192 -15.35 0.90 14.87
N GLU A 193 -15.95 1.12 13.70
CA GLU A 193 -17.34 1.58 13.55
C GLU A 193 -18.36 0.57 14.08
N GLU A 194 -18.14 -0.73 13.90
CA GLU A 194 -19.01 -1.79 14.42
C GLU A 194 -18.95 -1.94 15.95
N VAL A 195 -17.76 -1.75 16.56
CA VAL A 195 -17.53 -2.05 17.97
C VAL A 195 -17.69 -0.83 18.88
N LEU A 196 -17.27 0.35 18.42
CA LEU A 196 -17.29 1.57 19.21
C LEU A 196 -18.60 2.33 19.02
N SER A 197 -19.12 2.92 20.10
CA SER A 197 -20.23 3.87 19.96
C SER A 197 -19.77 5.12 19.20
N PRO A 198 -20.68 5.89 18.57
CA PRO A 198 -20.30 7.10 17.82
C PRO A 198 -19.43 8.08 18.62
N ARG A 199 -19.67 8.20 19.93
CA ARG A 199 -18.89 9.06 20.84
C ARG A 199 -17.50 8.50 21.13
N GLU A 200 -17.37 7.19 21.35
CA GLU A 200 -16.09 6.51 21.54
C GLU A 200 -15.26 6.55 20.25
N LEU A 201 -15.90 6.30 19.10
CA LEU A 201 -15.28 6.33 17.79
C LEU A 201 -14.73 7.72 17.47
N ASN A 202 -15.53 8.77 17.68
CA ASN A 202 -15.09 10.15 17.45
C ASN A 202 -13.91 10.52 18.36
N LEU A 203 -13.95 10.11 19.63
CA LEU A 203 -12.82 10.28 20.55
C LEU A 203 -11.54 9.61 20.04
N VAL A 204 -11.63 8.36 19.59
CA VAL A 204 -10.48 7.61 19.07
C VAL A 204 -9.96 8.22 17.76
N ARG A 205 -10.85 8.61 16.83
CA ARG A 205 -10.49 9.27 15.58
C ARG A 205 -9.73 10.58 15.83
N CYS A 206 -10.30 11.48 16.63
CA CYS A 206 -9.67 12.78 16.93
C CYS A 206 -8.35 12.63 17.70
N TYR A 207 -8.25 11.66 18.61
CA TYR A 207 -6.98 11.41 19.33
C TYR A 207 -5.89 10.86 18.41
N LEU A 208 -6.25 10.00 17.46
CA LEU A 208 -5.30 9.39 16.52
C LEU A 208 -5.07 10.20 15.25
N GLY A 209 -5.78 11.32 15.05
CA GLY A 209 -5.71 12.10 13.82
C GLY A 209 -6.42 11.45 12.62
N ILE A 210 -7.16 10.36 12.83
CA ILE A 210 -7.85 9.63 11.76
C ILE A 210 -9.05 10.45 11.28
N ASP A 211 -9.16 10.61 9.96
CA ASP A 211 -10.22 11.37 9.29
C ASP A 211 -10.32 12.83 9.78
N GLN A 212 -9.22 13.41 10.29
CA GLN A 212 -9.15 14.81 10.72
C GLN A 212 -8.57 15.70 9.62
N PRO A 213 -9.02 16.96 9.48
CA PRO A 213 -8.36 17.93 8.62
C PRO A 213 -6.90 18.10 9.05
N ASN A 214 -5.97 17.97 8.09
CA ASN A 214 -4.52 17.96 8.31
C ASN A 214 -3.99 16.83 9.22
N GLU A 215 -4.81 15.80 9.48
CA GLU A 215 -4.43 14.60 10.26
C GLU A 215 -3.90 14.90 11.67
N GLN A 216 -4.25 16.06 12.24
CA GLN A 216 -3.72 16.47 13.54
C GLN A 216 -4.40 15.73 14.69
N SER A 217 -3.59 15.08 15.52
CA SER A 217 -4.04 14.49 16.79
C SER A 217 -4.39 15.57 17.81
N MET A 218 -5.46 15.35 18.58
CA MET A 218 -5.83 16.24 19.70
C MET A 218 -5.40 15.69 21.05
N THR A 219 -5.04 16.59 21.97
CA THR A 219 -4.74 16.26 23.36
C THR A 219 -6.01 15.86 24.13
N PHE A 220 -5.88 15.12 25.24
CA PHE A 220 -7.03 14.78 26.09
C PHE A 220 -7.72 16.02 26.69
N GLN A 221 -7.00 17.13 26.84
CA GLN A 221 -7.58 18.39 27.30
C GLN A 221 -8.51 19.00 26.25
N GLU A 222 -8.05 19.10 25.01
CA GLU A 222 -8.87 19.58 23.88
C GLU A 222 -10.05 18.66 23.64
N LEU A 223 -9.83 17.34 23.68
CA LEU A 223 -10.89 16.33 23.52
C LEU A 223 -11.93 16.42 24.63
N ALA A 224 -11.52 16.70 25.87
CA ALA A 224 -12.46 16.85 26.97
C ALA A 224 -13.40 18.02 26.76
N ILE A 225 -12.88 19.16 26.26
CA ILE A 225 -13.68 20.34 25.93
C ILE A 225 -14.56 20.06 24.71
N ARG A 226 -13.97 19.55 23.61
CA ARG A 226 -14.66 19.34 22.32
C ARG A 226 -15.77 18.29 22.39
N LEU A 227 -15.57 17.23 23.17
CA LEU A 227 -16.49 16.09 23.28
C LEU A 227 -17.24 16.05 24.63
N ASN A 228 -17.18 17.14 25.40
CA ASN A 228 -17.85 17.32 26.69
C ASN A 228 -17.60 16.16 27.68
N TYR A 229 -16.33 15.79 27.88
CA TYR A 229 -15.94 14.89 28.98
C TYR A 229 -15.68 15.69 30.27
N ASN A 230 -15.78 15.01 31.41
CA ASN A 230 -15.52 15.58 32.73
C ASN A 230 -14.00 15.73 32.97
N GLY A 231 -13.37 16.61 32.17
CA GLY A 231 -11.95 16.90 32.19
C GLY A 231 -11.05 15.89 31.44
N PRO A 232 -9.74 16.19 31.35
CA PRO A 232 -8.78 15.39 30.58
C PRO A 232 -8.71 13.92 31.04
N SER A 233 -8.72 13.66 32.35
CA SER A 233 -8.69 12.29 32.89
C SER A 233 -9.94 11.49 32.52
N GLY A 234 -11.09 12.14 32.39
CA GLY A 234 -12.33 11.53 31.92
C GLY A 234 -12.23 11.07 30.47
N ALA A 235 -11.70 11.95 29.60
CA ALA A 235 -11.45 11.64 28.19
C ALA A 235 -10.42 10.50 28.03
N GLU A 236 -9.32 10.53 28.78
CA GLU A 236 -8.30 9.48 28.76
C GLU A 236 -8.86 8.13 29.23
N LYS A 237 -9.67 8.11 30.29
CA LYS A 237 -10.31 6.89 30.79
C LYS A 237 -11.28 6.31 29.76
N ALA A 238 -12.06 7.16 29.10
CA ALA A 238 -12.97 6.77 28.02
C ALA A 238 -12.19 6.19 26.82
N TYR A 239 -11.08 6.84 26.42
CA TYR A 239 -10.21 6.37 25.35
C TYR A 239 -9.63 4.98 25.68
N LYS A 240 -9.05 4.81 26.87
CA LYS A 240 -8.51 3.52 27.32
C LYS A 240 -9.58 2.42 27.35
N ALA A 241 -10.80 2.75 27.75
CA ALA A 241 -11.93 1.81 27.74
C ALA A 241 -12.31 1.40 26.31
N ALA A 242 -12.42 2.36 25.38
CA ALA A 242 -12.70 2.11 23.96
C ALA A 242 -11.63 1.20 23.33
N ILE A 243 -10.34 1.46 23.57
CA ILE A 243 -9.26 0.61 23.04
C ILE A 243 -9.32 -0.81 23.62
N ARG A 244 -9.61 -0.98 24.91
CA ARG A 244 -9.79 -2.32 25.49
C ARG A 244 -10.97 -3.06 24.88
N LYS A 245 -12.09 -2.37 24.66
CA LYS A 245 -13.29 -2.90 24.01
C LYS A 245 -12.97 -3.37 22.59
N LEU A 246 -12.27 -2.54 21.81
CA LEU A 246 -11.82 -2.88 20.46
C LEU A 246 -10.89 -4.09 20.46
N ARG A 247 -9.87 -4.12 21.33
CA ARG A 247 -8.94 -5.27 21.42
C ARG A 247 -9.64 -6.59 21.73
N LYS A 248 -10.64 -6.58 22.62
CA LYS A 248 -11.40 -7.79 22.98
C LYS A 248 -12.20 -8.34 21.80
N GLN A 249 -12.69 -7.46 20.93
CA GLN A 249 -13.55 -7.82 19.80
C GLN A 249 -12.85 -7.70 18.44
N LEU A 250 -11.53 -7.52 18.43
CA LEU A 250 -10.75 -7.19 17.24
C LEU A 250 -10.89 -8.28 16.17
N ASN A 251 -10.72 -9.54 16.57
CA ASN A 251 -10.73 -10.69 15.67
C ASN A 251 -12.16 -11.16 15.29
N GLY A 252 -13.18 -10.33 15.55
CA GLY A 252 -14.55 -10.59 15.11
C GLY A 252 -14.86 -10.00 13.73
N GLY A 253 -16.03 -10.33 13.19
CA GLY A 253 -16.55 -9.75 11.95
C GLY A 253 -15.68 -10.06 10.72
N THR A 254 -15.76 -9.17 9.73
CA THR A 254 -15.03 -9.26 8.45
C THR A 254 -13.51 -9.17 8.65
N TYR A 255 -13.04 -8.34 9.60
CA TYR A 255 -11.63 -8.21 9.93
C TYR A 255 -11.01 -9.53 10.41
N GLY A 256 -11.71 -10.24 11.31
CA GLY A 256 -11.29 -11.55 11.79
C GLY A 256 -11.22 -12.61 10.68
N GLN A 257 -12.22 -12.64 9.81
CA GLN A 257 -12.25 -13.54 8.65
C GLN A 257 -11.09 -13.25 7.69
N TRP A 258 -10.82 -11.99 7.40
CA TRP A 258 -9.69 -11.58 6.55
C TRP A 258 -8.35 -12.02 7.14
N LEU A 259 -8.12 -11.81 8.45
CA LEU A 259 -6.90 -12.29 9.12
C LEU A 259 -6.75 -13.80 9.05
N PHE A 260 -7.85 -14.54 9.20
CA PHE A 260 -7.85 -15.99 9.09
C PHE A 260 -7.48 -16.45 7.68
N ILE A 261 -8.10 -15.87 6.64
CA ILE A 261 -7.79 -16.17 5.23
C ILE A 261 -6.33 -15.85 4.92
N GLN A 262 -5.82 -14.68 5.34
CA GLN A 262 -4.43 -14.29 5.14
C GLN A 262 -3.45 -15.29 5.78
N LYS A 263 -3.76 -15.76 6.98
CA LYS A 263 -2.96 -16.79 7.65
C LYS A 263 -2.96 -18.10 6.87
N LEU A 264 -4.12 -18.55 6.40
CA LEU A 264 -4.24 -19.76 5.55
C LEU A 264 -3.43 -19.63 4.26
N ILE A 265 -3.49 -18.48 3.58
CA ILE A 265 -2.70 -18.23 2.36
C ILE A 265 -1.20 -18.31 2.64
N GLN A 266 -0.74 -17.75 3.77
CA GLN A 266 0.67 -17.81 4.15
C GLN A 266 1.12 -19.24 4.50
N ASP A 267 0.29 -19.98 5.23
CA ASP A 267 0.61 -21.35 5.64
C ASP A 267 0.64 -22.30 4.43
N THR A 268 -0.35 -22.21 3.52
CA THR A 268 -0.36 -22.99 2.26
C THR A 268 0.84 -22.66 1.37
N ARG A 269 1.26 -21.39 1.27
CA ARG A 269 2.48 -21.00 0.55
C ARG A 269 3.74 -21.60 1.17
N ARG A 270 3.85 -21.58 2.50
CA ARG A 270 4.98 -22.21 3.21
C ARG A 270 5.04 -23.71 2.94
N GLU A 271 3.90 -24.39 2.93
CA GLU A 271 3.80 -25.82 2.61
C GLU A 271 4.17 -26.09 1.15
N ALA A 272 3.69 -25.28 0.20
CA ALA A 272 4.03 -25.41 -1.21
C ALA A 272 5.53 -25.15 -1.49
N CYS A 273 6.14 -24.19 -0.79
CA CYS A 273 7.59 -23.95 -0.86
C CYS A 273 8.38 -25.15 -0.32
N LYS A 274 7.98 -25.70 0.83
CA LYS A 274 8.60 -26.93 1.38
C LYS A 274 8.44 -28.10 0.41
N ALA A 275 7.26 -28.32 -0.16
CA ALA A 275 7.02 -29.39 -1.12
C ALA A 275 7.87 -29.26 -2.40
N LYS A 276 8.12 -28.02 -2.86
CA LYS A 276 9.05 -27.74 -3.97
C LYS A 276 10.51 -28.03 -3.62
N GLU A 277 10.94 -27.80 -2.38
CA GLU A 277 12.28 -28.16 -1.91
C GLU A 277 12.48 -29.69 -1.80
N TYR A 278 11.41 -30.46 -1.54
CA TYR A 278 11.45 -31.92 -1.50
C TYR A 278 11.31 -32.60 -2.89
N CYS A 279 10.91 -31.88 -3.94
CA CYS A 279 10.79 -32.44 -5.29
C CYS A 279 12.07 -32.19 -6.11
N SER A 280 12.85 -33.25 -6.34
CA SER A 280 13.99 -33.26 -7.27
C SER A 280 13.58 -32.85 -8.71
N PRO A 281 14.50 -32.38 -9.58
CA PRO A 281 14.20 -31.56 -10.77
C PRO A 281 13.51 -32.26 -11.95
N GLN A 282 12.94 -33.46 -11.79
CA GLN A 282 12.40 -34.27 -12.89
C GLN A 282 10.87 -34.41 -12.88
N VAL A 283 10.15 -33.38 -12.45
CA VAL A 283 8.68 -33.38 -12.49
C VAL A 283 8.21 -32.37 -13.54
N THR A 284 7.56 -32.88 -14.59
CA THR A 284 7.13 -32.07 -15.73
C THR A 284 5.92 -31.19 -15.36
N TRP A 285 5.78 -30.05 -16.04
CA TRP A 285 4.70 -29.07 -15.80
C TRP A 285 3.26 -29.63 -15.73
N PRO A 286 2.89 -30.67 -16.51
CA PRO A 286 1.57 -31.32 -16.39
C PRO A 286 1.34 -31.99 -15.02
N ASP A 287 2.37 -32.62 -14.46
CA ASP A 287 2.28 -33.32 -13.17
C ASP A 287 2.06 -32.34 -12.00
N LYS A 288 2.59 -31.13 -12.12
CA LYS A 288 2.39 -30.04 -11.14
C LYS A 288 0.95 -29.52 -11.14
N GLN A 289 0.27 -29.51 -12.28
CA GLN A 289 -1.15 -29.11 -12.35
C GLN A 289 -2.07 -30.17 -11.77
N GLN A 290 -1.77 -31.45 -12.01
CA GLN A 290 -2.55 -32.57 -11.48
C GLN A 290 -2.43 -32.65 -9.96
N ALA A 291 -1.21 -32.52 -9.42
CA ALA A 291 -0.99 -32.48 -7.97
C ALA A 291 -1.66 -31.28 -7.28
N SER A 292 -1.71 -30.12 -7.96
CA SER A 292 -2.42 -28.94 -7.44
C SER A 292 -3.94 -29.17 -7.40
N LYS A 293 -4.53 -29.75 -8.45
CA LYS A 293 -5.96 -30.11 -8.46
C LYS A 293 -6.31 -31.14 -7.39
N ASP A 294 -5.48 -32.17 -7.24
CA ASP A 294 -5.70 -33.22 -6.24
C ASP A 294 -5.54 -32.71 -4.80
N PHE A 295 -4.67 -31.72 -4.58
CA PHE A 295 -4.53 -31.02 -3.31
C PHE A 295 -5.77 -30.16 -2.98
N TRP A 296 -6.28 -29.39 -3.94
CA TRP A 296 -7.50 -28.59 -3.76
C TRP A 296 -8.73 -29.46 -3.46
N VAL A 297 -8.83 -30.65 -4.07
CA VAL A 297 -9.91 -31.61 -3.80
C VAL A 297 -9.79 -32.23 -2.40
N ARG A 298 -8.57 -32.42 -1.88
CA ARG A 298 -8.34 -32.94 -0.52
C ARG A 298 -8.61 -31.91 0.58
N SER A 299 -8.33 -30.64 0.34
CA SER A 299 -8.46 -29.57 1.36
C SER A 299 -9.90 -29.06 1.55
N LEU A 300 -10.86 -29.53 0.74
CA LEU A 300 -12.29 -29.18 0.80
C LEU A 300 -13.18 -30.31 1.38
N ARG A 301 -12.59 -31.36 1.96
CA ARG A 301 -13.28 -32.38 2.76
C ARG A 301 -12.92 -32.23 4.23
#